data_AF-A0A1G3IRV0-F1
#
_entry.id   AF-A0A1G3IRV0-F1
#
_cell.length_a   1.000
_cell.length_b   1.000
_cell.length_c   1.000
_cell.angle_alpha   90.00
_cell.angle_beta   90.00
_cell.angle_gamma   90.00
#
_symmetry.space_group_name_H-M   'P 1'
#
loop_
_entity.id
_entity.type
_entity.pdbx_description
1 polymer ?
#
loop_
_entity_poly.entity_id
_entity_poly.type
_entity_poly.pdbx_seq_one_letter_code
_entity_poly.pdbx_strand_id
1 'polypeptide(L)'
;MAQYPFVVGLRTARPVERIEKWLLGHCRGKWHVRLEEIAADLSHKYLIVSFEFAEDRVAFRQAFANANAAARAAAAVPDQAAGGEDTAAA
;
A
#
# COMPACT_ATOMS: atom_id res chain seq x y z
N MET A 1 6.43 17.55 19.80
CA MET A 1 6.61 16.92 18.49
C MET A 1 5.43 16.00 18.27
N ALA A 2 4.61 16.19 17.24
CA ALA A 2 3.49 15.29 16.97
C ALA A 2 4.06 13.94 16.53
N GLN A 3 4.03 12.96 17.44
CA GLN A 3 4.39 11.59 17.13
C GLN A 3 3.17 10.98 16.41
N TYR A 4 3.37 10.41 15.24
CA TYR A 4 2.34 9.66 14.51
C TYR A 4 2.60 8.17 14.72
N PRO A 5 2.24 7.57 15.88
CA PRO A 5 2.64 6.22 16.23
C PRO A 5 1.94 5.15 15.38
N PHE A 6 0.89 5.50 14.65
CA PHE A 6 0.06 4.57 13.89
C PHE A 6 0.33 4.72 12.40
N VAL A 7 0.84 3.69 11.74
CA VAL A 7 1.26 3.76 10.34
C VAL A 7 0.58 2.68 9.49
N VAL A 8 0.26 3.02 8.24
CA VAL A 8 -0.29 2.12 7.22
C VAL A 8 0.46 2.30 5.90
N GLY A 9 0.99 1.20 5.37
CA GLY A 9 1.44 1.13 3.98
C GLY A 9 0.25 0.90 3.05
N LEU A 10 0.20 1.67 1.96
CA LEU A 10 -0.84 1.60 0.94
C LEU A 10 -0.20 1.60 -0.45
N ARG A 11 -0.35 0.48 -1.17
CA ARG A 11 -0.04 0.41 -2.60
C ARG A 11 -1.31 0.70 -3.39
N THR A 12 -1.27 1.67 -4.29
CA THR A 12 -2.47 2.16 -4.97
C THR A 12 -2.15 2.82 -6.31
N ALA A 13 -3.00 2.60 -7.30
CA ALA A 13 -3.01 3.38 -8.55
C ALA A 13 -3.74 4.72 -8.41
N ARG A 14 -4.56 4.87 -7.36
CA ARG A 14 -5.43 6.06 -7.20
C ARG A 14 -4.60 7.32 -6.95
N PRO A 15 -5.06 8.50 -7.41
CA PRO A 15 -4.40 9.77 -7.12
C PRO A 15 -4.30 10.05 -5.62
N VAL A 16 -3.25 10.76 -5.19
CA VAL A 16 -3.03 11.09 -3.76
C VAL A 16 -4.14 12.01 -3.25
N GLU A 17 -4.65 12.92 -4.09
CA GLU A 17 -5.71 13.86 -3.71
C GLU A 17 -6.98 13.13 -3.26
N ARG A 18 -7.26 11.96 -3.84
CA ARG A 18 -8.43 11.14 -3.45
C ARG A 18 -8.26 10.55 -2.04
N ILE A 19 -7.03 10.25 -1.66
CA ILE A 19 -6.69 9.72 -0.34
C ILE A 19 -6.77 10.84 0.69
N GLU A 20 -6.18 12.00 0.40
CA GLU A 20 -6.24 13.19 1.26
C GLU A 20 -7.68 13.66 1.47
N LYS A 21 -8.49 13.69 0.41
CA LYS A 21 -9.92 14.02 0.52
C LYS A 21 -10.68 13.05 1.43
N TRP A 22 -10.34 11.77 1.40
CA TRP A 22 -10.94 10.79 2.32
C TRP A 22 -10.50 11.06 3.76
N LEU A 23 -9.21 11.29 3.98
CA LEU A 23 -8.63 11.59 5.30
C LEU A 23 -9.27 12.84 5.91
N LEU A 24 -9.43 13.91 5.13
CA LEU A 24 -10.10 15.15 5.56
C LEU A 24 -11.54 14.93 6.04
N GLY A 25 -12.28 14.00 5.43
CA GLY A 25 -13.68 13.74 5.75
C GLY A 25 -13.92 12.72 6.86
N HIS A 26 -12.92 11.91 7.21
CA HIS A 26 -13.11 10.73 8.08
C HIS A 26 -12.14 10.66 9.27
N CYS A 27 -10.98 11.32 9.20
CA CYS A 27 -10.04 11.34 10.33
C CYS A 27 -10.41 12.43 11.34
N ARG A 28 -10.31 12.09 12.62
CA ARG A 28 -10.53 13.04 13.72
C ARG A 28 -9.24 13.73 14.15
N GLY A 29 -8.11 13.03 14.05
CA GLY A 29 -6.80 13.53 14.43
C GLY A 29 -5.98 14.05 13.25
N LYS A 30 -4.74 14.44 13.56
CA LYS A 30 -3.76 14.77 12.52
C LYS A 30 -3.29 13.51 11.81
N TRP A 31 -2.99 13.68 10.53
CA TRP A 31 -2.46 12.65 9.67
C TRP A 31 -1.33 13.20 8.81
N HIS A 32 -0.48 12.30 8.33
CA HIS A 32 0.61 12.62 7.43
C HIS A 32 0.68 11.58 6.33
N VAL A 33 0.78 12.03 5.08
CA VAL A 33 0.95 11.16 3.91
C VAL A 33 2.34 11.39 3.35
N ARG A 34 3.10 10.31 3.20
CA ARG A 34 4.42 10.30 2.58
C ARG A 34 4.42 9.34 1.40
N LEU A 35 4.90 9.82 0.25
CA LEU A 35 5.18 8.99 -0.91
C LEU A 35 6.56 8.36 -0.74
N GLU A 36 6.65 7.04 -0.80
CA GLU A 36 7.93 6.32 -0.73
C GLU A 36 8.42 5.96 -2.13
N GLU A 37 7.53 5.41 -2.96
CA GLU A 37 7.91 4.83 -4.24
C GLU A 37 6.80 5.02 -5.28
N ILE A 38 7.21 5.23 -6.52
CA ILE A 38 6.35 5.15 -7.70
C ILE A 38 6.93 4.06 -8.57
N ALA A 39 6.09 3.11 -9.02
CA ALA A 39 6.52 2.08 -9.93
C ALA A 39 7.03 2.67 -11.25
N ALA A 40 8.02 2.02 -11.87
CA ALA A 40 8.64 2.52 -13.11
C ALA A 40 7.64 2.69 -14.27
N ASP A 41 6.57 1.90 -14.28
CA ASP A 41 5.49 1.95 -15.25
C ASP A 41 4.41 3.00 -14.90
N LEU A 42 4.59 3.74 -13.80
CA LEU A 42 3.64 4.71 -13.23
C LEU A 42 2.26 4.12 -12.91
N SER A 43 2.10 2.80 -12.93
CA SER A 43 0.80 2.15 -12.76
C SER A 43 0.32 2.21 -11.31
N HIS A 44 1.25 2.28 -10.37
CA HIS A 44 0.95 2.35 -8.95
C HIS A 44 2.06 3.06 -8.17
N LYS A 45 1.70 3.48 -6.97
CA LYS A 45 2.58 4.11 -5.99
C LYS A 45 2.43 3.48 -4.62
N TYR A 46 3.49 3.57 -3.83
CA TYR A 46 3.53 3.14 -2.45
C TYR A 46 3.54 4.37 -1.55
N LEU A 47 2.51 4.45 -0.71
CA LEU A 47 2.28 5.55 0.23
C LEU A 47 2.37 5.01 1.66
N ILE A 48 2.99 5.81 2.52
CA ILE A 48 2.97 5.63 3.97
C ILE A 48 2.03 6.69 4.55
N VAL A 49 0.96 6.23 5.18
CA VAL A 49 0.00 7.11 5.87
C VAL A 49 0.17 6.91 7.37
N SER A 50 0.50 8.00 8.07
CA SER A 50 0.70 8.04 9.51
C SER A 50 -0.44 8.79 10.18
N PHE A 51 -0.89 8.31 11.32
CA PHE A 51 -2.05 8.78 12.06
C PHE A 51 -1.68 9.10 13.50
N GLU A 52 -2.31 10.13 14.05
CA GLU A 52 -2.27 10.45 15.47
C GLU A 52 -3.08 9.42 16.29
N PHE A 53 -4.24 8.98 15.79
CA PHE A 53 -5.14 8.07 16.50
C PHE A 53 -5.22 6.68 15.87
N ALA A 54 -5.39 5.68 16.74
CA ALA A 54 -5.52 4.29 16.32
C ALA A 54 -6.83 4.03 15.57
N GLU A 55 -7.93 4.71 15.93
CA GLU A 55 -9.22 4.51 15.28
C GLU A 55 -9.19 4.99 13.83
N ASP A 56 -8.56 6.14 13.58
CA ASP A 56 -8.36 6.68 12.22
C ASP A 56 -7.58 5.69 11.34
N ARG A 57 -6.53 5.07 11.90
CA ARG A 57 -5.77 4.01 11.22
C ARG A 57 -6.66 2.80 10.86
N VAL A 58 -7.53 2.38 11.78
CA VAL A 58 -8.42 1.23 11.58
C VAL A 58 -9.47 1.54 10.51
N ALA A 59 -10.11 2.70 10.59
CA ALA A 59 -11.07 3.17 9.59
C ALA A 59 -10.42 3.25 8.20
N PHE A 60 -9.20 3.79 8.13
CA PHE A 60 -8.44 3.86 6.88
C PHE A 60 -8.12 2.47 6.32
N ARG A 61 -7.62 1.54 7.15
CA ARG A 61 -7.36 0.16 6.71
C ARG A 61 -8.61 -0.52 6.18
N GLN A 62 -9.77 -0.28 6.79
CA GLN A 62 -11.05 -0.85 6.34
C GLN A 62 -11.50 -0.23 5.00
N ALA A 63 -11.44 1.10 4.87
CA ALA A 63 -11.83 1.79 3.64
C ALA A 63 -10.95 1.44 2.43
N PHE A 64 -9.66 1.17 2.67
CA PHE A 64 -8.70 0.82 1.64
C PHE A 64 -8.29 -0.67 1.65
N ALA A 65 -9.05 -1.53 2.34
CA ALA A 65 -8.78 -2.97 2.45
C ALA A 65 -8.68 -3.64 1.07
N ASN A 66 -9.55 -3.27 0.13
CA ASN A 66 -9.55 -3.82 -1.23
C ASN A 66 -8.31 -3.43 -2.03
N ALA A 67 -7.78 -2.21 -1.83
CA ALA A 67 -6.54 -1.78 -2.48
C ALA A 67 -5.35 -2.57 -1.92
N ASN A 68 -5.34 -2.83 -0.60
CA ASN A 68 -4.31 -3.65 0.03
C ASN A 68 -4.42 -5.16 -0.30
N ALA A 69 -5.63 -5.69 -0.49
CA ALA A 69 -5.82 -7.06 -0.94
C ALA A 69 -5.31 -7.27 -2.38
N ALA A 70 -5.65 -6.36 -3.30
CA ALA A 70 -5.14 -6.37 -4.66
C ALA A 70 -3.61 -6.20 -4.70
N ALA A 71 -3.06 -5.33 -3.85
CA ALA A 71 -1.62 -5.14 -3.72
C ALA A 71 -0.87 -6.35 -3.17
N ARG A 72 -1.45 -7.07 -2.20
CA ARG A 72 -0.88 -8.33 -1.68
C ARG A 72 -0.95 -9.44 -2.72
N ALA A 73 -2.05 -9.53 -3.49
CA ALA A 73 -2.15 -10.48 -4.59
C ALA A 73 -1.12 -10.18 -5.70
N ALA A 74 -0.87 -8.91 -6.01
CA ALA A 74 0.14 -8.49 -7.00
C ALA A 74 1.60 -8.60 -6.49
N ALA A 75 1.82 -8.61 -5.17
CA ALA A 75 3.14 -8.85 -4.56
C ALA A 75 3.42 -10.36 -4.37
N ALA A 76 2.39 -11.20 -4.40
CA ALA A 76 2.52 -12.65 -4.51
C ALA A 76 2.78 -13.03 -5.97
N VAL A 77 3.93 -12.62 -6.52
CA VAL A 77 4.45 -13.25 -7.73
C VAL A 77 4.88 -14.66 -7.34
N PRO A 78 4.41 -15.72 -8.01
CA PRO A 78 4.94 -17.05 -7.83
C PRO A 78 6.39 -17.05 -8.32
N ASP A 79 7.32 -17.28 -7.41
CA ASP A 79 8.66 -17.77 -7.74
C ASP A 79 8.51 -19.17 -8.34
N GLN A 80 8.17 -19.24 -9.63
CA GLN A 80 8.23 -20.48 -10.40
C GLN A 80 8.35 -20.13 -11.90
N ALA A 81 9.58 -20.06 -12.39
CA ALA A 81 9.95 -20.63 -13.69
C ALA A 81 11.47 -20.65 -13.89
N ALA A 82 11.91 -21.79 -14.43
CA ALA A 82 13.11 -21.99 -15.27
C ALA A 82 14.41 -22.45 -14.57
N GLY A 83 14.49 -23.78 -14.44
CA GLY A 83 15.74 -24.54 -14.34
C GLY A 83 15.51 -26.00 -14.72
N GLY A 84 14.73 -26.24 -15.78
CA GLY A 84 14.72 -27.54 -16.44
C GLY A 84 15.94 -27.60 -17.35
N GLU A 85 16.96 -28.34 -16.94
CA GLU A 85 18.04 -28.75 -17.84
C GLU A 85 17.87 -30.24 -18.13
N ASP A 86 17.75 -30.47 -19.42
CA ASP A 86 17.64 -31.72 -20.14
C ASP A 86 18.95 -32.52 -20.01
N THR A 87 18.89 -33.80 -19.64
CA THR A 87 19.63 -34.83 -20.41
C THR A 87 19.16 -36.22 -20.03
N ALA A 88 18.30 -36.78 -20.87
CA ALA A 88 18.33 -38.20 -21.14
C ALA A 88 19.52 -38.51 -22.06
N ALA A 89 20.30 -39.55 -21.77
CA ALA A 89 20.72 -40.58 -22.73
C ALA A 89 21.98 -41.36 -22.26
N ALA A 90 21.87 -42.68 -22.46
CA ALA A 90 22.90 -43.71 -22.56
C ALA A 90 23.48 -44.28 -21.25
#